data_AF-A0A957X4H1-F1
#
_entry.id   AF-A0A957X4H1-F1
#
_cell.length_a   1.000
_cell.length_b   1.000
_cell.length_c   1.000
_cell.angle_alpha   90.00
_cell.angle_beta   90.00
_cell.angle_gamma   90.00
#
_symmetry.space_group_name_H-M   'P 1'
#
loop_
_entity.id
_entity.type
_entity.pdbx_description
1 polymer ?
#
loop_
_entity_poly.entity_id
_entity_poly.type
_entity_poly.pdbx_seq_one_letter_code
_entity_poly.pdbx_strand_id
1 'polypeptide(L)'
;MLVLLLFFCLGNKEVNAAPLQEPGEGFCVPRAVGVPGMSGPPDWWTDSPGTPRDDPRWRGAARRDIVGGTESQGTLRALYADEGDTRYLYLSFDVNFDPSLDIGTDQLAIALRPASSEDGDTEYLIHVQPLTNSDEKTGEVVLSKFLSTRPYGGTSWTSTPEPAWLNAFMRHWVETTGVDAHSWTVQLRIPITGPDSLDVSTDLKLYAALVVRTPGGYIQHVWPRDAPDINAFGIPSIPNGLPDASTWGPVFVDAFLPNEDVCSAGVSLAWNQIGTTNADPHTINLTGPNTFFAAPYNGTADVIPDGTIGARFRLANWGAAMPSDQWTEIAFVTSTIDIPADSNTPAGALQATYTVSDTDRPTYEAHPHQCILVELSSTINLDFANDSVVRNMDFVEASTFERDAEISTVGLGDPPGGNTEHDLWIFVEERNLPVATWADRIGKSFVALTRLGGGPREGQDRFVGNEFYGWRPGWEGNGVAPDVLSREESWPTYRIHVYRETGEFFDMGDGQLPNLKLVGSYGYYLQHEGSLVGWQTQFEGAEQISPHLYRLSLGKDAVAQVSNTIVAE
;
A
#
# COMPACT_ATOMS: atom_id res chain seq x y z
N MET A 1 61.99 -16.97 -17.86
CA MET A 1 61.07 -16.19 -18.69
C MET A 1 59.75 -16.94 -18.70
N LEU A 2 58.93 -16.70 -17.68
CA LEU A 2 57.59 -17.27 -17.52
C LEU A 2 56.76 -16.13 -16.91
N VAL A 3 55.84 -15.59 -17.69
CA VAL A 3 55.00 -14.45 -17.30
C VAL A 3 53.71 -15.03 -16.71
N LEU A 4 53.51 -14.77 -15.42
CA LEU A 4 52.31 -15.09 -14.66
C LEU A 4 51.34 -13.91 -14.82
N LEU A 5 50.21 -14.12 -15.47
CA LEU A 5 49.12 -13.13 -15.58
C LEU A 5 48.11 -13.40 -14.46
N LEU A 6 48.11 -12.53 -13.44
CA LEU A 6 47.01 -12.38 -12.49
C LEU A 6 45.88 -11.58 -13.16
N PHE A 7 44.70 -12.17 -13.25
CA PHE A 7 43.46 -11.43 -13.52
C PHE A 7 42.87 -10.97 -12.19
N PHE A 8 42.82 -9.66 -11.98
CA PHE A 8 41.94 -9.00 -11.02
C PHE A 8 40.56 -8.90 -11.67
N CYS A 9 39.55 -9.57 -11.11
CA CYS A 9 38.14 -9.21 -11.35
C CYS A 9 37.69 -8.33 -10.18
N LEU A 10 37.65 -7.02 -10.45
CA LEU A 10 36.91 -6.03 -9.67
C LEU A 10 35.48 -5.93 -10.22
N GLY A 11 34.51 -5.79 -9.32
CA GLY A 11 33.19 -5.26 -9.62
C GLY A 11 32.03 -6.14 -9.20
N ASN A 12 31.78 -6.25 -7.89
CA ASN A 12 30.44 -6.61 -7.41
C ASN A 12 29.50 -5.48 -7.86
N LYS A 13 28.68 -5.78 -8.86
CA LYS A 13 27.56 -4.93 -9.23
C LYS A 13 26.45 -5.27 -8.23
N GLU A 14 26.24 -4.40 -7.25
CA GLU A 14 25.00 -4.44 -6.46
C GLU A 14 23.84 -4.37 -7.45
N VAL A 15 22.98 -5.39 -7.40
CA VAL A 15 21.82 -5.52 -8.27
C VAL A 15 20.73 -4.70 -7.63
N ASN A 16 20.50 -3.51 -8.18
CA ASN A 16 19.42 -2.63 -7.77
C ASN A 16 18.08 -3.36 -7.95
N ALA A 17 17.23 -3.31 -6.92
CA ALA A 17 15.81 -3.59 -7.01
C ALA A 17 15.19 -2.81 -8.19
N ALA A 18 13.98 -3.19 -8.62
CA ALA A 18 13.20 -2.47 -9.64
C ALA A 18 13.34 -0.95 -9.43
N PRO A 19 13.49 -0.15 -10.51
CA PRO A 19 13.75 1.28 -10.39
C PRO A 19 12.72 1.89 -9.44
N LEU A 20 13.20 2.32 -8.27
CA LEU A 20 12.40 3.12 -7.36
C LEU A 20 12.09 4.42 -8.11
N GLN A 21 10.84 4.86 -8.03
CA GLN A 21 10.30 6.13 -8.51
C GLN A 21 11.38 7.22 -8.55
N GLU A 22 11.49 7.93 -9.67
CA GLU A 22 12.49 9.00 -9.84
C GLU A 22 12.33 10.01 -8.69
N PRO A 23 13.41 10.36 -7.97
CA PRO A 23 13.36 11.31 -6.85
C PRO A 23 12.89 12.67 -7.37
N GLY A 24 11.63 13.01 -7.11
CA GLY A 24 11.07 14.29 -7.56
C GLY A 24 9.57 14.33 -7.84
N GLU A 25 8.85 13.21 -7.85
CA GLU A 25 7.41 13.26 -8.08
C GLU A 25 6.69 14.01 -6.95
N GLY A 26 6.12 15.16 -7.32
CA GLY A 26 5.31 15.98 -6.44
C GLY A 26 4.08 15.26 -5.90
N PHE A 27 3.69 15.60 -4.68
CA PHE A 27 2.38 15.28 -4.15
C PHE A 27 1.44 16.46 -4.37
N CYS A 28 0.63 16.36 -5.42
CA CYS A 28 -0.29 17.41 -5.82
C CYS A 28 -1.59 17.28 -5.04
N VAL A 29 -1.88 18.26 -4.18
CA VAL A 29 -3.02 18.23 -3.27
C VAL A 29 -4.19 19.01 -3.87
N PRO A 30 -5.29 18.34 -4.28
CA PRO A 30 -6.42 18.98 -4.93
C PRO A 30 -7.37 19.64 -3.92
N ARG A 31 -8.24 20.51 -4.45
CA ARG A 31 -9.23 21.21 -3.64
C ARG A 31 -10.32 20.23 -3.21
N ALA A 32 -10.72 20.31 -1.95
CA ALA A 32 -11.90 19.62 -1.48
C ALA A 32 -13.18 20.24 -2.05
N VAL A 33 -13.78 19.53 -3.01
CA VAL A 33 -15.08 19.90 -3.61
C VAL A 33 -16.27 19.25 -2.90
N GLY A 34 -16.03 18.10 -2.25
CA GLY A 34 -17.04 17.27 -1.61
C GLY A 34 -17.78 16.35 -2.58
N VAL A 35 -18.98 15.92 -2.20
CA VAL A 35 -19.84 15.02 -2.99
C VAL A 35 -21.24 15.61 -3.15
N PRO A 36 -22.06 15.13 -4.12
CA PRO A 36 -23.45 15.60 -4.25
C PRO A 36 -24.21 15.49 -2.92
N GLY A 37 -24.72 16.63 -2.44
CA GLY A 37 -25.44 16.73 -1.16
C GLY A 37 -24.57 17.00 0.08
N MET A 38 -23.23 16.90 -0.02
CA MET A 38 -22.27 17.22 1.04
C MET A 38 -21.06 17.96 0.45
N SER A 39 -21.17 19.29 0.33
CA SER A 39 -20.13 20.13 -0.26
C SER A 39 -18.95 20.38 0.68
N GLY A 40 -17.78 20.64 0.10
CA GLY A 40 -16.60 21.07 0.84
C GLY A 40 -15.76 19.90 1.37
N PRO A 41 -14.85 20.18 2.32
CA PRO A 41 -13.95 19.17 2.86
C PRO A 41 -14.68 18.11 3.71
N PRO A 42 -14.03 16.94 3.91
CA PRO A 42 -14.40 16.03 4.98
C PRO A 42 -14.56 16.80 6.30
N ASP A 43 -15.45 16.36 7.20
CA ASP A 43 -15.77 17.12 8.42
C ASP A 43 -15.79 16.19 9.64
N TRP A 44 -14.65 15.57 9.95
CA TRP A 44 -14.53 14.65 11.09
C TRP A 44 -14.40 15.35 12.45
N TRP A 45 -14.16 16.67 12.47
CA TRP A 45 -13.84 17.40 13.71
C TRP A 45 -15.04 18.08 14.35
N THR A 46 -16.14 18.29 13.62
CA THR A 46 -17.35 18.79 14.25
C THR A 46 -18.02 17.66 15.03
N ASP A 47 -18.60 17.97 16.20
CA ASP A 47 -19.34 17.01 17.03
C ASP A 47 -20.65 16.52 16.39
N SER A 48 -20.78 16.65 15.06
CA SER A 48 -21.92 16.17 14.31
C SER A 48 -21.91 14.64 14.35
N PRO A 49 -22.91 13.99 14.96
CA PRO A 49 -22.91 12.55 15.10
C PRO A 49 -22.92 11.89 13.72
N GLY A 50 -21.83 11.18 13.39
CA GLY A 50 -21.79 10.27 12.25
C GLY A 50 -20.92 10.67 11.06
N THR A 51 -19.90 11.52 11.23
CA THR A 51 -18.83 11.61 10.20
C THR A 51 -17.86 10.44 10.39
N PRO A 52 -17.88 9.43 9.51
CA PRO A 52 -17.07 8.24 9.67
C PRO A 52 -15.61 8.53 9.31
N ARG A 53 -14.71 7.63 9.73
CA ARG A 53 -13.34 7.48 9.20
C ARG A 53 -13.32 7.70 7.67
N ASP A 54 -14.29 7.12 6.98
CA ASP A 54 -14.46 7.19 5.53
C ASP A 54 -15.50 8.22 5.11
N ASP A 55 -15.30 9.48 5.52
CA ASP A 55 -16.12 10.58 5.04
C ASP A 55 -16.10 10.61 3.49
N PRO A 56 -17.25 10.51 2.81
CA PRO A 56 -17.29 10.42 1.34
C PRO A 56 -16.71 11.65 0.65
N ARG A 57 -16.55 12.78 1.35
CA ARG A 57 -15.90 13.99 0.84
C ARG A 57 -14.40 13.86 0.67
N TRP A 58 -13.78 12.76 1.10
CA TRP A 58 -12.42 12.36 0.70
C TRP A 58 -12.31 12.05 -0.80
N ARG A 59 -13.44 11.97 -1.53
CA ARG A 59 -13.46 11.81 -2.98
C ARG A 59 -12.56 12.83 -3.68
N GLY A 60 -11.69 12.32 -4.55
CA GLY A 60 -10.78 13.15 -5.35
C GLY A 60 -9.54 13.61 -4.58
N ALA A 61 -9.32 13.14 -3.34
CA ALA A 61 -8.08 13.36 -2.62
C ALA A 61 -6.89 12.80 -3.37
N ALA A 62 -5.75 13.49 -3.27
CA ALA A 62 -4.48 12.91 -3.64
C ALA A 62 -4.23 11.70 -2.73
N ARG A 63 -3.83 10.57 -3.30
CA ARG A 63 -3.55 9.34 -2.56
C ARG A 63 -2.14 8.86 -2.88
N ARG A 64 -1.39 8.47 -1.85
CA ARG A 64 -0.11 7.78 -1.96
C ARG A 64 -0.11 6.58 -1.03
N ASP A 65 0.23 5.43 -1.58
CA ASP A 65 0.53 4.26 -0.76
C ASP A 65 1.97 4.40 -0.25
N ILE A 66 2.12 4.37 1.08
CA ILE A 66 3.37 4.61 1.79
C ILE A 66 4.24 3.33 1.77
N VAL A 67 3.79 2.25 1.12
CA VAL A 67 4.48 0.96 1.01
C VAL A 67 4.32 0.36 -0.39
N GLY A 68 5.34 -0.36 -0.86
CA GLY A 68 5.28 -1.15 -2.10
C GLY A 68 4.98 -2.62 -1.82
N GLY A 69 4.18 -3.27 -2.65
CA GLY A 69 3.74 -4.66 -2.48
C GLY A 69 2.50 -4.95 -3.30
N THR A 70 1.78 -6.03 -2.97
CA THR A 70 0.49 -6.35 -3.60
C THR A 70 -0.63 -5.42 -3.20
N GLU A 71 -0.56 -4.86 -1.99
CA GLU A 71 -1.50 -3.87 -1.48
C GLU A 71 -0.79 -2.89 -0.53
N SER A 72 -1.49 -1.79 -0.26
CA SER A 72 -1.03 -0.71 0.61
C SER A 72 -1.11 -1.12 2.08
N GLN A 73 0.03 -1.19 2.78
CA GLN A 73 0.04 -1.38 4.25
C GLN A 73 -0.20 -0.07 5.00
N GLY A 74 0.04 1.07 4.34
CA GLY A 74 -0.36 2.37 4.82
C GLY A 74 -0.61 3.35 3.70
N THR A 75 -1.58 4.24 3.87
CA THR A 75 -2.02 5.20 2.86
C THR A 75 -1.95 6.63 3.42
N LEU A 76 -1.44 7.56 2.61
CA LEU A 76 -1.55 9.01 2.80
C LEU A 76 -2.59 9.55 1.83
N ARG A 77 -3.61 10.22 2.35
CA ARG A 77 -4.57 11.01 1.56
C ARG A 77 -4.43 12.50 1.87
N ALA A 78 -4.57 13.36 0.86
CA ALA A 78 -4.53 14.80 1.05
C ALA A 78 -5.56 15.58 0.23
N LEU A 79 -6.12 16.62 0.84
CA LEU A 79 -6.97 17.64 0.24
C LEU A 79 -6.59 19.02 0.79
N TYR A 80 -7.02 20.10 0.13
CA TYR A 80 -6.99 21.44 0.73
C TYR A 80 -8.34 22.14 0.62
N ALA A 81 -8.61 23.08 1.52
CA ALA A 81 -9.75 23.98 1.41
C ALA A 81 -9.42 25.35 2.01
N ASP A 82 -10.04 26.39 1.46
CA ASP A 82 -10.04 27.73 2.04
C ASP A 82 -11.31 27.91 2.90
N GLU A 83 -11.12 28.29 4.16
CA GLU A 83 -12.22 28.57 5.09
C GLU A 83 -12.04 29.97 5.68
N GLY A 84 -12.73 30.93 5.08
CA GLY A 84 -12.47 32.34 5.36
C GLY A 84 -11.10 32.74 4.82
N ASP A 85 -10.27 33.35 5.68
CA ASP A 85 -8.92 33.81 5.34
C ASP A 85 -7.81 32.77 5.66
N THR A 86 -8.20 31.55 6.04
CA THR A 86 -7.29 30.48 6.44
C THR A 86 -7.36 29.34 5.43
N ARG A 87 -6.20 28.94 4.90
CA ARG A 87 -6.07 27.73 4.08
C ARG A 87 -5.71 26.54 4.95
N TYR A 88 -6.43 25.45 4.78
CA TYR A 88 -6.23 24.22 5.52
C TYR A 88 -5.74 23.11 4.59
N LEU A 89 -4.76 22.35 5.07
CA LEU A 89 -4.34 21.06 4.54
C LEU A 89 -5.03 19.95 5.34
N TYR A 90 -5.70 19.05 4.64
CA TYR A 90 -6.41 17.91 5.19
C TYR A 90 -5.62 16.67 4.88
N LEU A 91 -5.15 15.95 5.91
CA LEU A 91 -4.36 14.74 5.77
C LEU A 91 -5.09 13.56 6.42
N SER A 92 -5.08 12.39 5.78
CA SER A 92 -5.43 11.11 6.37
C SER A 92 -4.25 10.18 6.25
N PHE A 93 -3.83 9.60 7.36
CA PHE A 93 -2.85 8.54 7.42
C PHE A 93 -3.56 7.28 7.89
N ASP A 94 -3.63 6.29 7.03
CA ASP A 94 -4.26 5.01 7.32
C ASP A 94 -3.15 3.96 7.44
N VAL A 95 -3.06 3.25 8.56
CA VAL A 95 -2.33 1.98 8.70
C VAL A 95 -3.36 0.88 8.52
N ASN A 96 -3.24 0.15 7.41
CA ASN A 96 -4.21 -0.87 7.03
C ASN A 96 -3.95 -2.19 7.75
N PHE A 97 -2.73 -2.42 8.24
CA PHE A 97 -2.35 -3.61 8.97
C PHE A 97 -1.29 -3.32 10.04
N ASP A 98 -1.64 -3.59 11.29
CA ASP A 98 -0.84 -3.42 12.51
C ASP A 98 -0.96 -4.67 13.39
N PRO A 99 -0.02 -5.62 13.26
CA PRO A 99 -0.14 -6.93 13.88
C PRO A 99 -0.11 -6.86 15.41
N SER A 100 0.43 -5.79 15.99
CA SER A 100 0.34 -5.53 17.42
C SER A 100 0.16 -4.04 17.65
N LEU A 101 -1.10 -3.61 17.61
CA LEU A 101 -1.45 -2.25 18.00
C LEU A 101 -0.95 -1.99 19.44
N ASP A 102 0.18 -1.29 19.53
CA ASP A 102 0.98 -1.12 20.72
C ASP A 102 1.00 0.36 21.11
N ILE A 103 0.18 0.63 22.11
CA ILE A 103 0.02 1.95 22.74
C ILE A 103 1.37 2.53 23.13
N GLY A 104 1.66 3.75 22.64
CA GLY A 104 2.87 4.51 22.96
C GLY A 104 4.13 4.09 22.20
N THR A 105 4.07 3.02 21.40
CA THR A 105 5.16 2.65 20.50
C THR A 105 4.81 2.83 19.04
N ASP A 106 3.53 2.73 18.65
CA ASP A 106 3.08 3.13 17.32
C ASP A 106 3.09 4.65 17.20
N GLN A 107 3.53 5.16 16.06
CA GLN A 107 3.80 6.59 15.88
C GLN A 107 3.51 7.05 14.47
N LEU A 108 3.07 8.30 14.39
CA LEU A 108 3.03 9.07 13.16
C LEU A 108 3.89 10.32 13.37
N ALA A 109 4.89 10.49 12.51
CA ALA A 109 5.68 11.71 12.42
C ALA A 109 5.38 12.39 11.08
N ILE A 110 5.03 13.67 11.13
CA ILE A 110 4.75 14.52 9.96
C ILE A 110 5.66 15.73 10.07
N ALA A 111 6.61 15.86 9.15
CA ALA A 111 7.47 17.02 9.06
C ALA A 111 7.09 17.88 7.84
N LEU A 112 6.95 19.19 8.06
CA LEU A 112 6.52 20.17 7.06
C LEU A 112 7.49 21.34 7.04
N ARG A 113 7.74 21.89 5.86
CA ARG A 113 8.44 23.19 5.71
C ARG A 113 8.03 23.89 4.42
N PRO A 114 8.22 25.21 4.31
CA PRO A 114 8.16 25.89 3.01
C PRO A 114 9.09 25.25 1.98
N ALA A 115 8.71 25.25 0.70
CA ALA A 115 9.56 24.73 -0.36
C ALA A 115 10.80 25.59 -0.63
N SER A 116 10.79 26.88 -0.21
CA SER A 116 11.98 27.71 -0.22
C SER A 116 13.09 27.06 0.61
N SER A 117 14.30 27.11 0.09
CA SER A 117 15.51 26.62 0.76
C SER A 117 16.23 27.76 1.47
N GLU A 118 15.49 28.74 1.98
CA GLU A 118 16.09 29.94 2.58
C GLU A 118 16.49 29.68 4.04
N ASP A 119 17.73 30.06 4.38
CA ASP A 119 18.21 30.02 5.76
C ASP A 119 17.29 30.86 6.66
N GLY A 120 16.67 30.20 7.64
CA GLY A 120 15.73 30.82 8.57
C GLY A 120 14.28 30.38 8.43
N ASP A 121 13.94 29.64 7.36
CA ASP A 121 12.64 28.99 7.25
C ASP A 121 12.42 28.04 8.43
N THR A 122 11.19 27.96 8.92
CA THR A 122 10.85 27.10 10.05
C THR A 122 10.41 25.74 9.54
N GLU A 123 11.06 24.70 10.03
CA GLU A 123 10.60 23.33 9.90
C GLU A 123 9.68 22.99 11.07
N TYR A 124 8.59 22.31 10.78
CA TYR A 124 7.59 21.87 11.74
C TYR A 124 7.57 20.36 11.81
N LEU A 125 7.48 19.81 13.01
CA LEU A 125 7.28 18.39 13.27
C LEU A 125 6.01 18.24 14.11
N ILE A 126 5.01 17.59 13.53
CA ILE A 126 3.85 17.09 14.24
C ILE A 126 4.12 15.62 14.53
N HIS A 127 4.16 15.29 15.81
CA HIS A 127 4.31 13.92 16.27
C HIS A 127 3.03 13.47 16.97
N VAL A 128 2.57 12.26 16.65
CA VAL A 128 1.35 11.65 17.17
C VAL A 128 1.67 10.22 17.61
N GLN A 129 1.18 9.81 18.78
CA GLN A 129 1.15 8.40 19.20
C GLN A 129 -0.28 7.99 19.56
N PRO A 130 -0.80 6.86 19.04
CA PRO A 130 -2.05 6.28 19.50
C PRO A 130 -1.91 5.82 20.95
N LEU A 131 -2.90 6.08 21.82
CA LEU A 131 -2.84 5.74 23.25
C LEU A 131 -3.86 4.71 23.74
N THR A 132 -4.76 4.22 22.89
CA THR A 132 -5.77 3.23 23.32
C THR A 132 -5.89 2.07 22.34
N ASN A 133 -6.09 0.88 22.89
CA ASN A 133 -6.34 -0.38 22.19
C ASN A 133 -7.81 -0.81 22.33
N SER A 134 -8.69 0.10 22.75
CA SER A 134 -10.13 -0.07 22.69
C SER A 134 -10.64 0.41 21.33
N ASP A 135 -11.64 -0.29 20.79
CA ASP A 135 -12.43 0.18 19.64
C ASP A 135 -13.15 1.50 19.98
N GLU A 136 -12.42 2.61 19.90
CA GLU A 136 -12.96 3.92 20.20
C GLU A 136 -13.36 4.63 18.90
N LYS A 137 -14.68 4.69 18.69
CA LYS A 137 -15.32 5.58 17.71
C LYS A 137 -15.67 6.94 18.33
N THR A 138 -15.18 7.22 19.53
CA THR A 138 -15.61 8.32 20.37
C THR A 138 -14.58 9.44 20.38
N GLY A 139 -15.04 10.68 20.19
CA GLY A 139 -14.21 11.89 20.13
C GLY A 139 -13.50 12.28 21.44
N GLU A 140 -13.19 11.33 22.32
CA GLU A 140 -12.45 11.60 23.55
C GLU A 140 -10.96 11.30 23.32
N VAL A 141 -10.18 12.37 23.33
CA VAL A 141 -8.76 12.40 23.02
C VAL A 141 -7.97 12.12 24.29
N VAL A 142 -7.19 11.05 24.29
CA VAL A 142 -5.86 11.12 24.91
C VAL A 142 -4.89 10.69 23.84
N LEU A 143 -4.18 11.65 23.25
CA LEU A 143 -3.07 11.44 22.31
C LEU A 143 -1.89 12.16 22.93
N SER A 144 -0.72 11.52 23.03
CA SER A 144 0.50 12.30 23.23
C SER A 144 0.84 12.88 21.86
N LYS A 145 0.68 14.19 21.75
CA LYS A 145 0.97 14.93 20.53
C LYS A 145 1.80 16.14 20.85
N PHE A 146 2.72 16.44 19.96
CA PHE A 146 3.65 17.53 20.13
C PHE A 146 3.86 18.21 18.79
N LEU A 147 3.87 19.54 18.84
CA LEU A 147 4.41 20.35 17.77
C LEU A 147 5.82 20.75 18.19
N SER A 148 6.80 20.47 17.34
CA SER A 148 8.16 20.96 17.52
C SER A 148 8.58 21.77 16.30
N THR A 149 9.50 22.71 16.51
CA THR A 149 10.07 23.52 15.43
C THR A 149 11.58 23.51 15.46
N ARG A 150 12.19 23.74 14.30
CA ARG A 150 13.61 24.09 14.18
C ARG A 150 13.82 25.01 12.99
N PRO A 151 14.87 25.85 12.98
CA PRO A 151 15.27 26.53 11.75
C PRO A 151 15.74 25.52 10.71
N TYR A 152 15.59 25.84 9.43
CA TYR A 152 16.10 25.04 8.31
C TYR A 152 17.60 24.75 8.48
N GLY A 153 17.97 23.49 8.30
CA GLY A 153 19.35 23.01 8.55
C GLY A 153 19.73 22.92 10.04
N GLY A 154 18.81 23.22 10.95
CA GLY A 154 18.98 23.04 12.38
C GLY A 154 19.08 21.56 12.78
N THR A 155 19.90 21.27 13.78
CA THR A 155 20.10 19.89 14.29
C THR A 155 19.27 19.57 15.52
N SER A 156 18.54 20.54 16.08
CA SER A 156 17.80 20.38 17.33
C SER A 156 16.41 20.96 17.20
N TRP A 157 15.43 20.17 17.62
CA TRP A 157 14.05 20.59 17.67
C TRP A 157 13.72 21.22 19.02
N THR A 158 12.89 22.25 18.96
CA THR A 158 12.35 22.95 20.12
C THR A 158 10.88 22.59 20.24
N SER A 159 10.50 22.01 21.38
CA SER A 159 9.07 21.78 21.66
C SER A 159 8.34 23.12 21.74
N THR A 160 7.22 23.21 21.03
CA THR A 160 6.34 24.37 21.06
C THR A 160 5.09 24.07 21.89
N PRO A 161 4.48 25.08 22.53
CA PRO A 161 3.16 24.91 23.13
C PRO A 161 2.19 24.35 22.10
N GLU A 162 1.43 23.33 22.48
CA GLU A 162 0.51 22.68 21.56
C GLU A 162 -0.56 23.67 21.06
N PRO A 163 -0.67 23.91 19.74
CA PRO A 163 -1.63 24.87 19.24
C PRO A 163 -3.06 24.35 19.38
N ALA A 164 -4.02 25.26 19.64
CA ALA A 164 -5.41 24.89 19.87
C ALA A 164 -6.03 24.10 18.70
N TRP A 165 -5.61 24.37 17.47
CA TRP A 165 -6.10 23.69 16.27
C TRP A 165 -5.71 22.20 16.23
N LEU A 166 -4.55 21.81 16.80
CA LEU A 166 -4.09 20.43 16.78
C LEU A 166 -4.98 19.55 17.67
N ASN A 167 -5.43 20.09 18.80
CA ASN A 167 -6.45 19.48 19.65
C ASN A 167 -7.82 19.44 18.97
N ALA A 168 -8.24 20.56 18.38
CA ALA A 168 -9.58 20.69 17.84
C ALA A 168 -9.81 19.80 16.61
N PHE A 169 -8.83 19.73 15.70
CA PHE A 169 -9.03 19.23 14.34
C PHE A 169 -8.37 17.89 14.01
N MET A 170 -7.64 17.31 14.96
CA MET A 170 -7.12 15.96 14.79
C MET A 170 -8.11 14.92 15.33
N ARG A 171 -8.26 13.81 14.61
CA ARG A 171 -8.97 12.62 15.07
C ARG A 171 -8.17 11.38 14.73
N HIS A 172 -8.42 10.31 15.50
CA HIS A 172 -7.86 9.01 15.22
C HIS A 172 -8.95 7.96 15.35
N TRP A 173 -8.76 6.84 14.67
CA TRP A 173 -9.61 5.67 14.73
C TRP A 173 -8.70 4.48 14.94
N VAL A 174 -9.12 3.59 15.82
CA VAL A 174 -8.43 2.34 16.09
C VAL A 174 -9.47 1.24 15.94
N GLU A 175 -9.13 0.24 15.14
CA GLU A 175 -9.96 -0.93 14.92
C GLU A 175 -9.19 -2.15 15.44
N THR A 176 -9.62 -2.62 16.61
CA THR A 176 -9.08 -3.81 17.30
C THR A 176 -9.98 -5.02 17.13
N THR A 177 -11.23 -4.82 16.73
CA THR A 177 -12.15 -5.91 16.40
C THR A 177 -12.85 -5.69 15.06
N GLY A 178 -13.40 -6.77 14.51
CA GLY A 178 -14.19 -6.73 13.29
C GLY A 178 -13.34 -6.94 12.04
N VAL A 179 -13.79 -6.36 10.94
CA VAL A 179 -13.25 -6.66 9.60
C VAL A 179 -11.95 -5.95 9.32
N ASP A 180 -11.72 -4.79 9.95
CA ASP A 180 -10.48 -4.03 9.87
C ASP A 180 -9.71 -4.07 11.21
N ALA A 181 -9.91 -5.15 11.98
CA ALA A 181 -9.08 -5.41 13.15
C ALA A 181 -7.60 -5.31 12.76
N HIS A 182 -6.78 -4.70 13.60
CA HIS A 182 -5.38 -4.39 13.29
C HIS A 182 -5.22 -3.21 12.33
N SER A 183 -6.10 -2.21 12.37
CA SER A 183 -5.91 -0.98 11.60
C SER A 183 -6.09 0.25 12.47
N TRP A 184 -5.43 1.33 12.09
CA TRP A 184 -5.66 2.62 12.70
C TRP A 184 -5.48 3.75 11.69
N THR A 185 -6.16 4.87 11.95
CA THR A 185 -6.13 6.05 11.09
C THR A 185 -5.90 7.28 11.94
N VAL A 186 -5.14 8.24 11.42
CA VAL A 186 -5.05 9.60 11.96
C VAL A 186 -5.43 10.58 10.87
N GLN A 187 -6.43 11.42 11.15
CA GLN A 187 -6.80 12.54 10.28
C GLN A 187 -6.45 13.86 10.93
N LEU A 188 -5.81 14.75 10.16
CA LEU A 188 -5.38 16.07 10.59
C LEU A 188 -5.92 17.14 9.66
N ARG A 189 -6.40 18.23 10.23
CA ARG A 189 -6.71 19.47 9.50
C ARG A 189 -5.77 20.56 10.03
N ILE A 190 -4.81 20.93 9.19
CA ILE A 190 -3.66 21.76 9.53
C ILE A 190 -3.83 23.13 8.87
N PRO A 191 -3.90 24.24 9.62
CA PRO A 191 -3.86 25.57 9.04
C PRO A 191 -2.45 25.85 8.49
N ILE A 192 -2.33 26.01 7.17
CA ILE A 192 -1.04 26.21 6.50
C ILE A 192 -0.78 27.68 6.13
N THR A 193 -1.83 28.50 6.02
CA THR A 193 -1.74 29.96 5.89
C THR A 193 -2.84 30.64 6.70
N GLY A 194 -2.61 31.90 7.09
CA GLY A 194 -3.55 32.71 7.88
C GLY A 194 -3.17 32.83 9.37
N PRO A 195 -4.05 33.39 10.21
CA PRO A 195 -3.79 33.55 11.65
C PRO A 195 -3.56 32.20 12.35
N ASP A 196 -2.59 32.14 13.26
CA ASP A 196 -2.25 30.94 14.04
C ASP A 196 -1.92 29.69 13.20
N SER A 197 -1.49 29.88 11.95
CA SER A 197 -1.08 28.83 11.02
C SER A 197 0.40 28.44 11.17
N LEU A 198 0.80 27.35 10.49
CA LEU A 198 2.20 26.97 10.36
C LEU A 198 2.98 27.82 9.34
N ASP A 199 2.31 28.65 8.54
CA ASP A 199 2.95 29.50 7.52
C ASP A 199 3.91 28.75 6.57
N VAL A 200 3.46 27.60 6.03
CA VAL A 200 4.29 26.72 5.17
C VAL A 200 4.12 26.98 3.67
N SER A 201 3.43 28.06 3.29
CA SER A 201 3.07 28.41 1.91
C SER A 201 2.27 27.30 1.17
N THR A 202 1.96 27.51 -0.12
CA THR A 202 1.28 26.51 -0.96
C THR A 202 2.23 25.50 -1.56
N ASP A 203 3.49 25.88 -1.76
CA ASP A 203 4.55 24.99 -2.18
C ASP A 203 5.33 24.60 -0.93
N LEU A 204 5.19 23.35 -0.52
CA LEU A 204 5.80 22.86 0.72
C LEU A 204 6.57 21.57 0.50
N LYS A 205 7.39 21.22 1.48
CA LYS A 205 8.06 19.93 1.57
C LYS A 205 7.44 19.15 2.72
N LEU A 206 7.13 17.89 2.46
CA LEU A 206 6.54 16.99 3.45
C LEU A 206 7.45 15.75 3.59
N TYR A 207 7.60 15.33 4.83
CA TYR A 207 8.02 13.98 5.16
C TYR A 207 6.98 13.39 6.10
N ALA A 208 6.61 12.14 5.86
CA ALA A 208 5.74 11.41 6.76
C ALA A 208 6.33 10.04 7.06
N ALA A 209 6.25 9.61 8.30
CA ALA A 209 6.62 8.27 8.72
C ALA A 209 5.53 7.70 9.62
N LEU A 210 5.03 6.53 9.24
CA LEU A 210 4.25 5.65 10.11
C LEU A 210 5.21 4.60 10.66
N VAL A 211 5.18 4.43 11.99
CA VAL A 211 6.04 3.52 12.71
C VAL A 211 5.11 2.58 13.44
N VAL A 212 5.16 1.32 13.06
CA VAL A 212 4.27 0.27 13.55
C VAL A 212 5.12 -0.71 14.32
N ARG A 213 4.81 -0.91 15.61
CA ARG A 213 5.44 -1.96 16.38
C ARG A 213 4.80 -3.30 15.99
N THR A 214 5.65 -4.30 15.98
CA THR A 214 5.24 -5.69 15.84
C THR A 214 5.88 -6.49 16.97
N PRO A 215 5.41 -7.72 17.28
CA PRO A 215 6.09 -8.55 18.26
C PRO A 215 7.52 -8.95 17.83
N GLY A 216 7.84 -8.85 16.53
CA GLY A 216 9.17 -9.16 15.98
C GLY A 216 10.12 -7.97 15.84
N GLY A 217 9.63 -6.73 15.88
CA GLY A 217 10.42 -5.54 15.57
C GLY A 217 9.55 -4.34 15.18
N TYR A 218 10.14 -3.35 14.51
CA TYR A 218 9.41 -2.18 14.01
C TYR A 218 9.33 -2.16 12.51
N ILE A 219 8.19 -1.79 11.96
CA ILE A 219 8.03 -1.52 10.54
C ILE A 219 7.90 -0.01 10.38
N GLN A 220 8.63 0.54 9.40
CA GLN A 220 8.48 1.93 9.00
C GLN A 220 7.88 2.04 7.60
N HIS A 221 6.95 2.97 7.47
CA HIS A 221 6.39 3.37 6.19
C HIS A 221 6.64 4.86 6.03
N VAL A 222 7.51 5.21 5.10
CA VAL A 222 7.95 6.59 4.88
C VAL A 222 7.48 7.14 3.55
N TRP A 223 7.15 8.43 3.53
CA TRP A 223 6.95 9.22 2.33
C TRP A 223 7.86 10.46 2.36
N PRO A 224 8.59 10.76 1.27
CA PRO A 224 8.76 9.96 0.04
C PRO A 224 9.34 8.56 0.30
N ARG A 225 9.12 7.63 -0.64
CA ARG A 225 9.53 6.22 -0.49
C ARG A 225 11.05 6.05 -0.45
N ASP A 226 11.77 6.97 -1.09
CA ASP A 226 13.24 7.02 -1.13
C ASP A 226 13.84 7.83 0.03
N ALA A 227 13.01 8.49 0.84
CA ALA A 227 13.48 9.16 2.04
C ALA A 227 14.01 8.13 3.04
N PRO A 228 15.07 8.45 3.81
CA PRO A 228 15.55 7.54 4.84
C PRO A 228 14.50 7.30 5.93
N ASP A 229 14.54 6.09 6.48
CA ASP A 229 13.80 5.73 7.70
C ASP A 229 14.22 6.64 8.87
N ILE A 230 13.33 6.81 9.85
CA ILE A 230 13.67 7.49 11.11
C ILE A 230 14.63 6.58 11.88
N ASN A 231 15.74 7.15 12.35
CA ASN A 231 16.82 6.37 13.00
C ASN A 231 16.76 6.37 14.54
N ALA A 232 15.78 7.06 15.15
CA ALA A 232 15.61 7.11 16.61
C ALA A 232 14.13 7.25 17.00
N PHE A 233 13.68 6.41 17.94
CA PHE A 233 12.32 6.43 18.49
C PHE A 233 12.29 6.66 20.00
N GLY A 234 11.10 7.02 20.48
CA GLY A 234 10.80 7.34 21.86
C GLY A 234 10.42 8.81 22.02
N ILE A 235 9.48 9.11 22.94
CA ILE A 235 9.31 10.48 23.41
C ILE A 235 10.36 10.71 24.49
N PRO A 236 11.21 11.74 24.41
CA PRO A 236 11.20 12.85 23.44
C PRO A 236 12.26 12.76 22.32
N SER A 237 12.78 11.57 21.98
CA SER A 237 13.95 11.34 21.10
C SER A 237 13.71 11.43 19.59
N ILE A 238 12.48 11.25 19.09
CA ILE A 238 12.15 11.32 17.64
C ILE A 238 12.68 12.55 16.91
N PRO A 239 12.66 13.77 17.49
CA PRO A 239 13.06 14.94 16.74
C PRO A 239 14.49 14.83 16.19
N ASN A 240 15.40 14.16 16.89
CA ASN A 240 16.78 14.03 16.43
C ASN A 240 16.97 12.94 15.34
N GLY A 241 15.95 12.12 15.07
CA GLY A 241 16.06 10.99 14.15
C GLY A 241 15.44 11.18 12.77
N LEU A 242 14.82 12.33 12.51
CA LEU A 242 14.28 12.65 11.18
C LEU A 242 15.40 12.81 10.15
N PRO A 243 15.18 12.38 8.89
CA PRO A 243 16.15 12.59 7.83
C PRO A 243 16.32 14.07 7.49
N ASP A 244 17.41 14.37 6.78
CA ASP A 244 17.71 15.72 6.30
C ASP A 244 16.56 16.25 5.44
N ALA A 245 16.18 17.51 5.65
CA ALA A 245 15.02 18.11 5.00
C ALA A 245 15.15 18.26 3.47
N SER A 246 16.35 18.07 2.92
CA SER A 246 16.59 17.93 1.48
C SER A 246 15.99 16.65 0.87
N THR A 247 15.75 15.62 1.69
CA THR A 247 15.13 14.35 1.26
C THR A 247 13.60 14.37 1.28
N TRP A 248 13.00 15.45 1.79
CA TRP A 248 11.54 15.56 1.88
C TRP A 248 10.91 15.80 0.50
N GLY A 249 9.71 15.26 0.31
CA GLY A 249 9.00 15.28 -0.96
C GLY A 249 8.35 16.62 -1.22
N PRO A 250 8.38 17.14 -2.46
CA PRO A 250 7.62 18.34 -2.80
C PRO A 250 6.11 18.05 -2.74
N VAL A 251 5.36 19.00 -2.19
CA VAL A 251 3.90 18.99 -2.12
C VAL A 251 3.40 20.31 -2.70
N PHE A 252 2.46 20.22 -3.63
CA PHE A 252 1.90 21.36 -4.32
C PHE A 252 0.43 21.48 -3.94
N VAL A 253 0.12 22.45 -3.08
CA VAL A 253 -1.24 22.78 -2.68
C VAL A 253 -1.81 23.78 -3.67
N ASP A 254 -3.09 23.61 -4.08
CA ASP A 254 -3.73 24.46 -5.09
C ASP A 254 -3.35 24.16 -6.54
N ALA A 255 -2.80 22.98 -6.79
CA ALA A 255 -2.56 22.46 -8.13
C ALA A 255 -3.87 22.03 -8.81
N PHE A 256 -4.74 23.00 -9.15
CA PHE A 256 -6.03 22.75 -9.80
C PHE A 256 -6.06 23.18 -11.27
N LEU A 257 -4.91 23.38 -11.92
CA LEU A 257 -4.90 23.73 -13.34
C LEU A 257 -4.06 22.73 -14.14
N PRO A 258 -4.65 22.06 -15.17
CA PRO A 258 -3.93 21.18 -16.10
C PRO A 258 -2.89 21.91 -16.98
N ASN A 259 -2.56 23.16 -16.64
CA ASN A 259 -1.64 24.02 -17.39
C ASN A 259 -0.36 24.35 -16.62
N GLU A 260 -0.19 23.82 -15.40
CA GLU A 260 1.09 23.90 -14.69
C GLU A 260 1.74 22.52 -14.71
N ASP A 261 2.87 22.42 -15.41
CA ASP A 261 3.66 21.20 -15.71
C ASP A 261 4.03 20.33 -14.49
N VAL A 262 3.69 20.77 -13.28
CA VAL A 262 4.13 20.20 -12.01
C VAL A 262 3.15 19.14 -11.48
N CYS A 263 1.89 19.17 -11.93
CA CYS A 263 0.81 18.34 -11.37
C CYS A 263 -0.08 17.68 -12.42
N SER A 264 0.50 17.20 -13.52
CA SER A 264 -0.19 16.25 -14.37
C SER A 264 -0.48 14.98 -13.55
N ALA A 265 -1.69 14.40 -13.62
CA ALA A 265 -1.99 13.16 -12.87
C ALA A 265 -1.25 11.93 -13.46
N GLY A 266 -0.36 12.17 -14.44
CA GLY A 266 0.51 11.19 -15.07
C GLY A 266 -0.23 10.02 -15.69
N VAL A 267 0.54 9.04 -16.15
CA VAL A 267 0.03 7.72 -16.47
C VAL A 267 0.17 6.84 -15.22
N SER A 268 -0.88 6.10 -14.87
CA SER A 268 -0.86 5.20 -13.71
C SER A 268 -1.40 3.82 -14.06
N LEU A 269 -1.08 2.85 -13.22
CA LEU A 269 -1.52 1.46 -13.36
C LEU A 269 -1.89 0.86 -12.00
N ALA A 270 -3.12 0.40 -11.84
CA ALA A 270 -3.57 -0.30 -10.65
C ALA A 270 -3.45 -1.82 -10.83
N TRP A 271 -3.42 -2.56 -9.72
CA TRP A 271 -3.25 -4.01 -9.75
C TRP A 271 -4.40 -4.72 -10.50
N ASN A 272 -5.61 -4.15 -10.45
CA ASN A 272 -6.80 -4.65 -11.13
C ASN A 272 -6.84 -4.25 -12.63
N GLN A 273 -5.93 -3.40 -13.08
CA GLN A 273 -5.72 -3.04 -14.48
C GLN A 273 -4.71 -3.96 -15.18
N ILE A 274 -4.21 -4.98 -14.49
CA ILE A 274 -3.33 -6.00 -15.06
C ILE A 274 -3.87 -7.42 -14.83
N GLY A 275 -3.57 -8.33 -15.75
CA GLY A 275 -3.95 -9.74 -15.60
C GLY A 275 -3.88 -10.52 -16.89
N THR A 276 -4.64 -11.60 -16.95
CA THR A 276 -4.87 -12.40 -18.16
C THR A 276 -6.35 -12.42 -18.52
N THR A 277 -6.66 -12.65 -19.80
CA THR A 277 -8.03 -12.92 -20.27
C THR A 277 -8.32 -14.42 -20.34
N ASN A 278 -7.57 -15.23 -19.60
CA ASN A 278 -7.82 -16.66 -19.50
C ASN A 278 -9.18 -16.93 -18.84
N ALA A 279 -9.68 -18.16 -18.97
CA ALA A 279 -10.93 -18.55 -18.31
C ALA A 279 -10.83 -18.40 -16.79
N ASP A 280 -9.66 -18.71 -16.24
CA ASP A 280 -9.25 -18.32 -14.91
C ASP A 280 -8.13 -17.27 -15.05
N PRO A 281 -8.40 -16.00 -14.72
CA PRO A 281 -7.47 -14.90 -14.96
C PRO A 281 -6.21 -14.96 -14.08
N HIS A 282 -6.16 -15.87 -13.10
CA HIS A 282 -5.05 -16.02 -12.14
C HIS A 282 -4.12 -17.19 -12.46
N THR A 283 -4.52 -18.05 -13.39
CA THR A 283 -3.67 -19.14 -13.88
C THR A 283 -3.25 -18.90 -15.30
N ILE A 284 -2.09 -19.43 -15.66
CA ILE A 284 -1.63 -19.47 -17.04
C ILE A 284 -2.05 -20.79 -17.69
N ASN A 285 -2.60 -20.70 -18.89
CA ASN A 285 -2.80 -21.86 -19.75
C ASN A 285 -1.44 -22.43 -20.17
N LEU A 286 -1.15 -23.62 -19.69
CA LEU A 286 0.12 -24.31 -19.96
C LEU A 286 0.17 -24.90 -21.38
N THR A 287 -0.97 -25.16 -22.01
CA THR A 287 -1.05 -25.87 -23.31
C THR A 287 -1.47 -24.98 -24.47
N GLY A 288 -2.03 -23.82 -24.17
CA GLY A 288 -2.55 -22.85 -25.12
C GLY A 288 -1.99 -21.45 -24.92
N PRO A 289 -2.40 -20.52 -25.80
CA PRO A 289 -2.01 -19.13 -25.66
C PRO A 289 -2.67 -18.49 -24.42
N ASN A 290 -1.89 -17.64 -23.76
CA ASN A 290 -2.33 -16.73 -22.71
C ASN A 290 -2.39 -15.33 -23.30
N THR A 291 -3.45 -14.59 -23.03
CA THR A 291 -3.53 -13.16 -23.40
C THR A 291 -3.42 -12.34 -22.13
N PHE A 292 -2.27 -11.70 -21.94
CA PHE A 292 -2.01 -10.75 -20.86
C PHE A 292 -2.51 -9.38 -21.26
N PHE A 293 -2.92 -8.58 -20.28
CA PHE A 293 -3.35 -7.20 -20.51
C PHE A 293 -2.80 -6.25 -19.44
N ALA A 294 -2.56 -5.01 -19.84
CA ALA A 294 -2.30 -3.87 -18.97
C ALA A 294 -3.14 -2.68 -19.46
N ALA A 295 -3.88 -2.04 -18.57
CA ALA A 295 -4.90 -1.07 -18.94
C ALA A 295 -4.68 0.26 -18.19
N PRO A 296 -3.61 1.00 -18.52
CA PRO A 296 -3.20 2.18 -17.75
C PRO A 296 -4.24 3.29 -17.81
N TYR A 297 -4.33 4.06 -16.73
CA TYR A 297 -5.10 5.29 -16.66
C TYR A 297 -4.26 6.46 -17.17
N ASN A 298 -4.78 7.21 -18.15
CA ASN A 298 -4.18 8.45 -18.61
C ASN A 298 -4.79 9.63 -17.85
N GLY A 299 -4.11 10.08 -16.80
CA GLY A 299 -4.44 11.28 -16.03
C GLY A 299 -3.79 12.56 -16.57
N THR A 300 -3.21 12.52 -17.77
CA THR A 300 -2.72 13.73 -18.45
C THR A 300 -3.87 14.46 -19.14
N ALA A 301 -3.67 15.74 -19.46
CA ALA A 301 -4.68 16.56 -20.16
C ALA A 301 -4.80 16.22 -21.66
N ASP A 302 -3.82 15.51 -22.21
CA ASP A 302 -3.71 15.23 -23.63
C ASP A 302 -3.94 13.76 -23.96
N VAL A 303 -4.43 13.52 -25.18
CA VAL A 303 -4.49 12.16 -25.73
C VAL A 303 -3.06 11.66 -25.94
N ILE A 304 -2.74 10.50 -25.37
CA ILE A 304 -1.44 9.85 -25.60
C ILE A 304 -1.54 9.07 -26.92
N PRO A 305 -0.73 9.39 -27.95
CA PRO A 305 -0.83 8.72 -29.24
C PRO A 305 -0.54 7.23 -29.18
N ASP A 306 -1.07 6.47 -30.14
CA ASP A 306 -0.71 5.08 -30.38
C ASP A 306 0.82 4.86 -30.48
N GLY A 307 1.28 3.69 -30.04
CA GLY A 307 2.70 3.31 -30.01
C GLY A 307 3.54 4.03 -28.94
N THR A 308 2.98 4.99 -28.21
CA THR A 308 3.74 5.80 -27.25
C THR A 308 4.07 5.05 -25.97
N ILE A 309 3.07 4.40 -25.35
CA ILE A 309 3.23 3.63 -24.11
C ILE A 309 3.64 2.20 -24.45
N GLY A 310 4.67 1.69 -23.79
CA GLY A 310 5.04 0.29 -23.74
C GLY A 310 4.60 -0.35 -22.42
N ALA A 311 4.25 -1.64 -22.44
CA ALA A 311 4.07 -2.46 -21.26
C ALA A 311 4.95 -3.71 -21.38
N ARG A 312 5.84 -3.90 -20.41
CA ARG A 312 6.64 -5.11 -20.21
C ARG A 312 5.94 -6.00 -19.19
N PHE A 313 5.69 -7.25 -19.58
CA PHE A 313 5.06 -8.26 -18.73
C PHE A 313 6.09 -9.25 -18.22
N ARG A 314 6.07 -9.52 -16.92
CA ARG A 314 6.92 -10.52 -16.28
C ARG A 314 6.10 -11.44 -15.39
N LEU A 315 6.52 -12.70 -15.33
CA LEU A 315 5.99 -13.71 -14.42
C LEU A 315 7.06 -14.13 -13.43
N ALA A 316 6.61 -14.49 -12.23
CA ALA A 316 7.43 -15.18 -11.26
C ALA A 316 6.55 -16.05 -10.36
N ASN A 317 7.18 -17.01 -9.67
CA ASN A 317 6.46 -17.98 -8.84
C ASN A 317 5.60 -17.31 -7.77
N TRP A 318 4.55 -17.99 -7.32
CA TRP A 318 3.72 -17.46 -6.26
C TRP A 318 4.45 -17.42 -4.91
N GLY A 319 4.42 -16.28 -4.21
CA GLY A 319 5.10 -16.17 -2.93
C GLY A 319 5.54 -14.77 -2.53
N ALA A 320 6.51 -14.68 -1.62
CA ALA A 320 7.12 -13.44 -1.18
C ALA A 320 8.62 -13.43 -1.49
N ALA A 321 9.19 -12.22 -1.60
CA ALA A 321 10.61 -11.97 -1.81
C ALA A 321 11.15 -12.40 -3.18
N MET A 322 10.57 -11.84 -4.24
CA MET A 322 10.96 -12.16 -5.59
C MET A 322 11.96 -11.13 -6.13
N PRO A 323 13.27 -11.42 -6.07
CA PRO A 323 14.28 -10.56 -6.67
C PRO A 323 14.08 -10.45 -8.18
N SER A 324 14.70 -9.43 -8.77
CA SER A 324 14.59 -9.11 -10.19
C SER A 324 14.95 -10.27 -11.12
N ASP A 325 15.81 -11.20 -10.68
CA ASP A 325 16.25 -12.36 -11.47
C ASP A 325 15.27 -13.55 -11.43
N GLN A 326 14.29 -13.55 -10.52
CA GLN A 326 13.18 -14.51 -10.54
C GLN A 326 12.04 -14.09 -11.49
N TRP A 327 12.03 -12.82 -11.91
CA TRP A 327 11.06 -12.33 -12.87
C TRP A 327 11.47 -12.68 -14.30
N THR A 328 10.70 -13.59 -14.90
CA THR A 328 10.84 -13.97 -16.30
C THR A 328 10.03 -13.04 -17.18
N GLU A 329 10.69 -12.29 -18.06
CA GLU A 329 10.01 -11.50 -19.08
C GLU A 329 9.32 -12.41 -20.09
N ILE A 330 8.00 -12.24 -20.22
CA ILE A 330 7.17 -13.06 -21.12
C ILE A 330 6.74 -12.28 -22.36
N ALA A 331 6.67 -10.95 -22.28
CA ALA A 331 6.32 -10.10 -23.41
C ALA A 331 6.66 -8.62 -23.18
N PHE A 332 6.78 -7.89 -24.30
CA PHE A 332 6.73 -6.44 -24.34
C PHE A 332 5.83 -6.02 -25.50
N VAL A 333 4.91 -5.09 -25.25
CA VAL A 333 3.97 -4.58 -26.27
C VAL A 333 3.81 -3.08 -26.12
N THR A 334 3.51 -2.40 -27.23
CA THR A 334 3.19 -0.97 -27.24
C THR A 334 1.69 -0.78 -27.44
N SER A 335 1.15 0.36 -27.00
CA SER A 335 -0.25 0.73 -27.25
C SER A 335 -0.54 0.68 -28.75
N THR A 336 -1.67 0.10 -29.15
CA THR A 336 -2.08 0.01 -30.56
C THR A 336 -3.19 0.99 -30.92
N ILE A 337 -3.63 1.78 -29.94
CA ILE A 337 -4.61 2.84 -30.09
C ILE A 337 -4.18 4.02 -29.22
N ASP A 338 -4.72 5.19 -29.53
CA ASP A 338 -4.62 6.37 -28.68
C ASP A 338 -5.24 6.08 -27.31
N ILE A 339 -4.57 6.52 -26.24
CA ILE A 339 -5.08 6.45 -24.87
C ILE A 339 -5.70 7.82 -24.52
N PRO A 340 -7.04 7.94 -24.48
CA PRO A 340 -7.71 9.22 -24.26
C PRO A 340 -7.42 9.78 -22.86
N ALA A 341 -7.25 11.11 -22.79
CA ALA A 341 -7.14 11.86 -21.54
C ALA A 341 -8.34 11.61 -20.62
N ASP A 342 -8.09 11.61 -19.32
CA ASP A 342 -9.09 11.46 -18.23
C ASP A 342 -10.04 10.26 -18.42
N SER A 343 -9.62 9.24 -19.15
CA SER A 343 -10.46 8.09 -19.41
C SER A 343 -10.46 7.15 -18.21
N ASN A 344 -11.50 7.27 -17.38
CA ASN A 344 -11.82 6.26 -16.34
C ASN A 344 -12.13 4.88 -16.95
N THR A 345 -12.33 4.85 -18.27
CA THR A 345 -12.47 3.63 -19.04
C THR A 345 -11.10 3.28 -19.61
N PRO A 346 -10.51 2.13 -19.27
CA PRO A 346 -9.30 1.61 -19.90
C PRO A 346 -9.53 1.39 -21.40
N ALA A 347 -9.38 2.45 -22.17
CA ALA A 347 -9.45 2.42 -23.61
C ALA A 347 -8.06 1.98 -24.11
N GLY A 348 -7.98 0.75 -24.62
CA GLY A 348 -6.76 0.26 -25.26
C GLY A 348 -5.83 -0.49 -24.31
N ALA A 349 -6.35 -1.55 -23.68
CA ALA A 349 -5.51 -2.48 -22.95
C ALA A 349 -4.34 -2.93 -23.84
N LEU A 350 -3.12 -2.67 -23.39
CA LEU A 350 -1.91 -3.19 -23.97
C LEU A 350 -1.97 -4.71 -23.79
N GLN A 351 -2.15 -5.44 -24.89
CA GLN A 351 -2.33 -6.88 -24.85
C GLN A 351 -1.14 -7.61 -25.44
N ALA A 352 -0.67 -8.64 -24.72
CA ALA A 352 0.40 -9.52 -25.17
C ALA A 352 -0.10 -10.96 -25.21
N THR A 353 0.27 -11.70 -26.25
CA THR A 353 0.05 -13.16 -26.28
C THR A 353 1.33 -13.89 -25.91
N TYR A 354 1.25 -14.79 -24.93
CA TYR A 354 2.35 -15.63 -24.48
C TYR A 354 1.93 -17.10 -24.47
N THR A 355 2.75 -17.97 -25.04
CA THR A 355 2.55 -19.43 -24.96
C THR A 355 3.71 -20.01 -24.18
N VAL A 356 3.40 -20.76 -23.13
CA VAL A 356 4.39 -21.43 -22.30
C VAL A 356 5.22 -22.38 -23.16
N SER A 357 6.54 -22.23 -23.12
CA SER A 357 7.44 -23.11 -23.86
C SER A 357 7.47 -24.51 -23.23
N ASP A 358 7.77 -25.55 -24.00
CA ASP A 358 7.93 -26.90 -23.45
C ASP A 358 9.07 -26.99 -22.42
N THR A 359 10.04 -26.08 -22.49
CA THR A 359 11.14 -25.97 -21.52
C THR A 359 10.66 -25.40 -20.19
N ASP A 360 9.78 -24.40 -20.21
CA ASP A 360 9.29 -23.72 -18.99
C ASP A 360 8.06 -24.41 -18.38
N ARG A 361 7.35 -25.22 -19.18
CA ARG A 361 6.14 -25.94 -18.78
C ARG A 361 6.30 -26.69 -17.44
N PRO A 362 7.36 -27.47 -17.18
CA PRO A 362 7.50 -28.18 -15.90
C PRO A 362 7.59 -27.24 -14.69
N THR A 363 8.19 -26.06 -14.85
CA THR A 363 8.28 -25.05 -13.79
C THR A 363 6.91 -24.52 -13.43
N TYR A 364 6.09 -24.19 -14.44
CA TYR A 364 4.73 -23.69 -14.25
C TYR A 364 3.73 -24.79 -13.86
N GLU A 365 3.98 -26.05 -14.22
CA GLU A 365 3.20 -27.20 -13.71
C GLU A 365 3.40 -27.39 -12.21
N ALA A 366 4.63 -27.16 -11.72
CA ALA A 366 4.93 -27.19 -10.28
C ALA A 366 4.41 -25.95 -9.53
N HIS A 367 4.22 -24.82 -10.23
CA HIS A 367 3.76 -23.54 -9.67
C HIS A 367 2.61 -22.97 -10.51
N PRO A 368 1.38 -23.52 -10.40
CA PRO A 368 0.29 -23.16 -11.30
C PRO A 368 -0.15 -21.69 -11.21
N HIS A 369 0.18 -21.01 -10.11
CA HIS A 369 -0.08 -19.59 -9.91
C HIS A 369 1.20 -18.78 -10.05
N GLN A 370 1.05 -17.63 -10.68
CA GLN A 370 2.15 -16.76 -11.04
C GLN A 370 1.83 -15.34 -10.64
N CYS A 371 2.81 -14.66 -10.07
CA CYS A 371 2.75 -13.24 -9.88
C CYS A 371 2.92 -12.56 -11.24
N ILE A 372 2.15 -11.51 -11.48
CA ILE A 372 2.28 -10.71 -12.69
C ILE A 372 2.87 -9.36 -12.30
N LEU A 373 4.00 -9.00 -12.91
CA LEU A 373 4.55 -7.65 -12.86
C LEU A 373 4.36 -7.01 -14.24
N VAL A 374 3.82 -5.81 -14.24
CA VAL A 374 3.79 -4.96 -15.42
C VAL A 374 4.60 -3.71 -15.15
N GLU A 375 5.53 -3.40 -16.05
CA GLU A 375 6.30 -2.15 -16.08
C GLU A 375 5.93 -1.39 -17.35
N LEU A 376 5.48 -0.16 -17.20
CA LEU A 376 5.18 0.78 -18.25
C LEU A 376 6.44 1.53 -18.66
N SER A 377 6.48 1.95 -19.92
CA SER A 377 7.50 2.85 -20.44
C SER A 377 6.89 3.77 -21.50
N SER A 378 7.60 4.84 -21.86
CA SER A 378 7.15 5.78 -22.89
C SER A 378 8.27 6.10 -23.88
N THR A 379 7.92 6.32 -25.14
CA THR A 379 8.83 6.86 -26.17
C THR A 379 8.86 8.39 -26.23
N ILE A 380 7.93 9.06 -25.54
CA ILE A 380 7.91 10.51 -25.33
C ILE A 380 8.07 10.83 -23.84
N ASN A 381 8.33 12.09 -23.51
CA ASN A 381 8.35 12.54 -22.11
C ASN A 381 6.92 12.50 -21.55
N LEU A 382 6.64 11.48 -20.75
CA LEU A 382 5.40 11.35 -19.98
C LEU A 382 5.77 11.17 -18.51
N ASP A 383 5.01 11.82 -17.64
CA ASP A 383 5.07 11.57 -16.21
C ASP A 383 4.25 10.31 -15.91
N PHE A 384 4.82 9.39 -15.15
CA PHE A 384 4.09 8.25 -14.62
C PHE A 384 3.82 8.51 -13.14
N ALA A 385 2.56 8.53 -12.72
CA ALA A 385 2.25 8.57 -11.29
C ALA A 385 2.59 7.24 -10.60
N ASN A 386 2.57 6.14 -11.38
CA ASN A 386 3.29 4.92 -11.10
C ASN A 386 3.54 4.19 -12.42
N ASP A 387 4.80 3.78 -12.65
CA ASP A 387 5.20 3.11 -13.88
C ASP A 387 5.07 1.59 -13.78
N SER A 388 4.85 1.02 -12.60
CA SER A 388 4.81 -0.42 -12.43
C SER A 388 3.77 -0.85 -11.41
N VAL A 389 3.28 -2.08 -11.57
CA VAL A 389 2.38 -2.72 -10.61
C VAL A 389 2.59 -4.23 -10.59
N VAL A 390 2.50 -4.80 -9.39
CA VAL A 390 2.54 -6.25 -9.17
C VAL A 390 1.16 -6.72 -8.74
N ARG A 391 0.71 -7.84 -9.31
CA ARG A 391 -0.46 -8.57 -8.86
C ARG A 391 -0.03 -9.94 -8.36
N ASN A 392 -0.14 -10.13 -7.06
CA ASN A 392 0.16 -11.37 -6.34
C ASN A 392 -0.94 -11.61 -5.27
N MET A 393 -2.19 -11.38 -5.70
CA MET A 393 -3.43 -11.78 -5.03
C MET A 393 -4.25 -12.67 -5.96
N ASP A 394 -4.73 -13.81 -5.43
CA ASP A 394 -5.47 -14.83 -6.17
C ASP A 394 -6.92 -14.92 -5.70
N PHE A 395 -7.84 -15.37 -6.54
CA PHE A 395 -9.24 -15.55 -6.20
C PHE A 395 -9.57 -17.03 -6.19
N VAL A 396 -10.00 -17.56 -5.04
CA VAL A 396 -10.14 -19.00 -4.85
C VAL A 396 -11.48 -19.36 -4.22
N GLU A 397 -12.05 -20.47 -4.66
CA GLU A 397 -13.21 -21.10 -4.02
C GLU A 397 -12.74 -21.91 -2.81
N ALA A 398 -13.33 -21.69 -1.64
CA ALA A 398 -12.67 -22.02 -0.37
C ALA A 398 -13.50 -22.94 0.56
N SER A 399 -14.14 -23.99 0.05
CA SER A 399 -14.68 -25.06 0.92
C SER A 399 -13.55 -25.75 1.71
N THR A 400 -12.48 -26.13 1.02
CA THR A 400 -11.18 -26.48 1.61
C THR A 400 -10.17 -26.14 0.55
N PHE A 401 -9.33 -25.16 0.84
CA PHE A 401 -8.31 -24.65 -0.05
C PHE A 401 -6.96 -24.85 0.61
N GLU A 402 -6.02 -25.46 -0.09
CA GLU A 402 -4.66 -25.66 0.36
C GLU A 402 -3.71 -25.28 -0.76
N ARG A 403 -2.66 -24.52 -0.43
CA ARG A 403 -1.66 -24.13 -1.40
C ARG A 403 -0.30 -23.80 -0.79
N ASP A 404 0.72 -24.31 -1.47
CA ASP A 404 2.11 -23.95 -1.20
C ASP A 404 2.49 -22.61 -1.86
N ALA A 405 3.35 -21.86 -1.18
CA ALA A 405 3.96 -20.64 -1.67
C ALA A 405 5.47 -20.66 -1.37
N GLU A 406 6.25 -19.90 -2.13
CA GLU A 406 7.68 -19.77 -1.90
C GLU A 406 8.00 -18.50 -1.11
N ILE A 407 8.88 -18.60 -0.12
CA ILE A 407 9.51 -17.46 0.54
C ILE A 407 11.02 -17.55 0.29
N SER A 408 11.57 -16.47 -0.26
CA SER A 408 12.95 -16.43 -0.75
C SER A 408 13.78 -15.37 -0.02
N THR A 409 15.10 -15.55 0.03
CA THR A 409 16.05 -14.49 0.40
C THR A 409 16.99 -14.14 -0.75
N VAL A 410 16.73 -14.66 -1.94
CA VAL A 410 17.53 -14.39 -3.14
C VAL A 410 17.52 -12.90 -3.42
N GLY A 411 18.69 -12.32 -3.62
CA GLY A 411 18.84 -10.89 -3.92
C GLY A 411 18.69 -9.94 -2.73
N LEU A 412 18.45 -10.44 -1.51
CA LEU A 412 18.40 -9.61 -0.30
C LEU A 412 19.79 -9.20 0.23
N GLY A 413 20.86 -9.77 -0.32
CA GLY A 413 22.23 -9.56 0.14
C GLY A 413 22.61 -10.49 1.30
N ASP A 414 23.70 -10.13 1.99
CA ASP A 414 24.14 -10.87 3.18
C ASP A 414 23.17 -10.62 4.36
N PRO A 415 22.92 -11.61 5.22
CA PRO A 415 22.15 -11.39 6.43
C PRO A 415 22.78 -10.34 7.34
N PRO A 416 21.96 -9.55 8.04
CA PRO A 416 22.45 -8.48 8.91
C PRO A 416 23.30 -9.01 10.08
N GLY A 417 24.14 -8.15 10.65
CA GLY A 417 24.89 -8.44 11.88
C GLY A 417 25.95 -9.54 11.76
N GLY A 418 26.27 -10.02 10.55
CA GLY A 418 27.18 -11.14 10.34
C GLY A 418 26.54 -12.51 10.59
N ASN A 419 25.20 -12.57 10.63
CA ASN A 419 24.46 -13.82 10.72
C ASN A 419 24.64 -14.66 9.45
N THR A 420 24.46 -15.98 9.57
CA THR A 420 24.49 -16.90 8.43
C THR A 420 23.13 -17.03 7.74
N GLU A 421 22.07 -16.55 8.38
CA GLU A 421 20.67 -16.65 7.94
C GLU A 421 19.96 -15.31 8.14
N HIS A 422 19.08 -14.96 7.20
CA HIS A 422 18.08 -13.90 7.33
C HIS A 422 16.95 -14.41 8.21
N ASP A 423 16.59 -13.61 9.21
CA ASP A 423 15.35 -13.81 9.96
C ASP A 423 14.20 -13.09 9.25
N LEU A 424 13.25 -13.89 8.76
CA LEU A 424 12.04 -13.41 8.11
C LEU A 424 10.87 -13.50 9.07
N TRP A 425 10.22 -12.36 9.29
CA TRP A 425 9.02 -12.22 10.10
C TRP A 425 7.80 -12.26 9.19
N ILE A 426 6.91 -13.21 9.42
CA ILE A 426 5.77 -13.50 8.56
C ILE A 426 4.50 -13.20 9.35
N PHE A 427 3.69 -12.27 8.82
CA PHE A 427 2.41 -11.89 9.40
C PHE A 427 1.26 -12.36 8.51
N VAL A 428 0.26 -12.96 9.14
CA VAL A 428 -0.95 -13.46 8.48
C VAL A 428 -2.10 -12.51 8.77
N GLU A 429 -2.54 -11.78 7.75
CA GLU A 429 -3.70 -10.91 7.81
C GLU A 429 -4.96 -11.69 7.42
N GLU A 430 -5.97 -11.63 8.28
CA GLU A 430 -7.29 -12.24 8.06
C GLU A 430 -8.36 -11.15 8.08
N ARG A 431 -8.78 -10.70 6.89
CA ARG A 431 -9.76 -9.62 6.72
C ARG A 431 -11.11 -10.20 6.29
N ASN A 432 -12.21 -9.77 6.90
CA ASN A 432 -13.56 -10.31 6.62
C ASN A 432 -13.66 -11.86 6.76
N LEU A 433 -12.83 -12.48 7.59
CA LEU A 433 -12.82 -13.92 7.87
C LEU A 433 -13.33 -14.20 9.29
N PRO A 434 -14.66 -14.19 9.53
CA PRO A 434 -15.18 -14.46 10.87
C PRO A 434 -14.79 -15.88 11.32
N VAL A 435 -14.20 -15.98 12.50
CA VAL A 435 -13.90 -17.27 13.14
C VAL A 435 -15.21 -17.98 13.45
N ALA A 436 -15.31 -19.26 13.10
CA ALA A 436 -16.50 -20.06 13.41
C ALA A 436 -16.66 -20.20 14.93
N THR A 437 -17.64 -19.50 15.52
CA THR A 437 -17.95 -19.67 16.95
C THR A 437 -19.04 -20.72 17.16
N TRP A 438 -18.90 -21.53 18.20
CA TRP A 438 -19.91 -22.53 18.60
C TRP A 438 -21.28 -21.89 18.93
N ALA A 439 -21.30 -20.62 19.32
CA ALA A 439 -22.54 -19.89 19.61
C ALA A 439 -23.34 -19.57 18.32
N ASP A 440 -22.65 -19.31 17.21
CA ASP A 440 -23.30 -19.04 15.92
C ASP A 440 -23.92 -20.29 15.30
N ARG A 441 -23.34 -21.47 15.59
CA ARG A 441 -23.89 -22.79 15.19
C ARG A 441 -25.27 -23.09 15.79
N ILE A 442 -25.67 -22.43 16.88
CA ILE A 442 -26.90 -22.77 17.62
C ILE A 442 -27.99 -21.68 17.52
N GLY A 443 -27.71 -20.46 17.04
CA GLY A 443 -28.69 -19.37 17.21
C GLY A 443 -28.83 -18.28 16.15
N LYS A 444 -27.85 -17.99 15.29
CA LYS A 444 -27.95 -16.81 14.38
C LYS A 444 -27.14 -16.98 13.10
N SER A 445 -27.64 -17.79 12.18
CA SER A 445 -27.43 -17.51 10.76
C SER A 445 -28.06 -16.14 10.43
N PHE A 446 -27.46 -15.35 9.53
CA PHE A 446 -28.03 -14.16 8.84
C PHE A 446 -27.68 -12.70 9.18
N VAL A 447 -26.61 -12.33 9.92
CA VAL A 447 -26.21 -10.89 9.99
C VAL A 447 -24.97 -10.54 9.15
N ALA A 448 -24.03 -11.45 8.93
CA ALA A 448 -22.84 -11.16 8.10
C ALA A 448 -23.18 -10.98 6.59
N LEU A 449 -24.18 -11.69 6.08
CA LEU A 449 -24.59 -11.63 4.67
C LEU A 449 -25.39 -10.37 4.28
N THR A 450 -25.90 -9.58 5.23
CA THR A 450 -26.73 -8.41 4.89
C THR A 450 -25.92 -7.19 4.46
N ARG A 451 -24.61 -7.15 4.73
CA ARG A 451 -23.72 -6.07 4.23
C ARG A 451 -23.23 -6.29 2.80
N LEU A 452 -23.25 -7.52 2.27
CA LEU A 452 -22.84 -7.85 0.89
C LEU A 452 -23.89 -7.49 -0.19
N GLY A 453 -24.81 -6.55 0.09
CA GLY A 453 -25.72 -6.01 -0.94
C GLY A 453 -26.69 -7.04 -1.52
N GLY A 454 -27.74 -7.36 -0.76
CA GLY A 454 -28.94 -8.03 -1.28
C GLY A 454 -28.79 -9.53 -1.50
N GLY A 455 -29.28 -10.30 -0.54
CA GLY A 455 -29.41 -11.75 -0.72
C GLY A 455 -30.16 -12.07 -2.02
N PRO A 456 -29.68 -13.07 -2.80
CA PRO A 456 -30.32 -13.45 -4.05
C PRO A 456 -31.77 -13.84 -3.77
N ARG A 457 -32.70 -13.23 -4.50
CA ARG A 457 -34.08 -13.72 -4.54
C ARG A 457 -34.03 -15.15 -5.04
N GLU A 458 -34.46 -16.06 -4.18
CA GLU A 458 -34.64 -17.48 -4.45
C GLU A 458 -35.44 -17.63 -5.76
N GLY A 459 -34.73 -17.89 -6.86
CA GLY A 459 -35.34 -18.23 -8.15
C GLY A 459 -34.95 -17.45 -9.40
N GLN A 460 -34.04 -16.45 -9.39
CA GLN A 460 -33.74 -15.77 -10.68
C GLN A 460 -32.31 -15.49 -11.10
N ASP A 461 -31.30 -15.45 -10.24
CA ASP A 461 -29.91 -15.34 -10.69
C ASP A 461 -29.06 -16.41 -10.01
N ARG A 462 -28.84 -17.52 -10.72
CA ARG A 462 -27.61 -18.28 -10.48
C ARG A 462 -26.50 -17.29 -10.81
N PHE A 463 -25.74 -16.85 -9.81
CA PHE A 463 -24.39 -16.34 -10.01
C PHE A 463 -23.56 -17.50 -10.58
N VAL A 464 -23.76 -17.80 -11.86
CA VAL A 464 -22.83 -18.60 -12.63
C VAL A 464 -21.56 -17.75 -12.63
N GLY A 465 -20.43 -18.32 -12.21
CA GLY A 465 -19.11 -17.67 -12.11
C GLY A 465 -18.54 -17.15 -13.44
N ASN A 466 -19.35 -16.43 -14.21
CA ASN A 466 -19.07 -15.86 -15.52
C ASN A 466 -19.52 -14.39 -15.59
N GLU A 467 -20.42 -13.93 -14.70
CA GLU A 467 -20.83 -12.52 -14.62
C GLU A 467 -19.89 -11.68 -13.74
N PHE A 468 -19.23 -12.28 -12.74
CA PHE A 468 -18.23 -11.59 -11.92
C PHE A 468 -16.91 -11.31 -12.67
N TYR A 469 -16.59 -12.15 -13.66
CA TYR A 469 -15.43 -12.01 -14.54
C TYR A 469 -15.66 -11.07 -15.72
N GLY A 470 -16.83 -10.41 -15.75
CA GLY A 470 -17.27 -9.52 -16.80
C GLY A 470 -16.63 -8.12 -16.76
N TRP A 471 -15.33 -7.99 -16.49
CA TRP A 471 -14.60 -6.87 -17.10
C TRP A 471 -14.40 -7.21 -18.58
N ARG A 472 -15.51 -7.23 -19.33
CA ARG A 472 -15.45 -7.31 -20.78
C ARG A 472 -15.04 -5.92 -21.27
N PRO A 473 -13.90 -5.77 -21.95
CA PRO A 473 -13.59 -4.52 -22.66
C PRO A 473 -14.73 -4.29 -23.67
N GLY A 474 -15.66 -3.38 -23.35
CA GLY A 474 -16.84 -3.11 -24.17
C GLY A 474 -18.19 -3.01 -23.46
N TRP A 475 -18.29 -3.14 -22.13
CA TRP A 475 -19.55 -2.81 -21.44
C TRP A 475 -19.67 -1.29 -21.24
N GLU A 476 -20.04 -0.58 -22.30
CA GLU A 476 -20.27 0.89 -22.37
C GLU A 476 -21.56 1.34 -21.64
N GLY A 477 -21.89 0.75 -20.49
CA GLY A 477 -23.04 1.15 -19.69
C GLY A 477 -22.69 2.28 -18.74
N ASN A 478 -23.33 3.46 -18.89
CA ASN A 478 -23.22 4.69 -18.08
C ASN A 478 -23.46 4.56 -16.54
N GLY A 479 -23.36 3.37 -15.95
CA GLY A 479 -23.31 3.21 -14.51
C GLY A 479 -21.87 3.35 -14.06
N VAL A 480 -21.59 4.34 -13.20
CA VAL A 480 -20.35 4.38 -12.43
C VAL A 480 -20.25 3.03 -11.73
N ALA A 481 -19.33 2.16 -12.19
CA ALA A 481 -19.09 0.89 -11.52
C ALA A 481 -18.83 1.22 -10.05
N PRO A 482 -19.46 0.53 -9.08
CA PRO A 482 -19.10 0.70 -7.68
C PRO A 482 -17.58 0.55 -7.59
N ASP A 483 -16.95 1.50 -6.91
CA ASP A 483 -15.50 1.60 -6.78
C ASP A 483 -14.96 0.21 -6.45
N VAL A 484 -14.08 -0.32 -7.30
CA VAL A 484 -13.53 -1.68 -7.15
C VAL A 484 -12.88 -1.82 -5.77
N LEU A 485 -12.33 -0.71 -5.24
CA LEU A 485 -11.78 -0.61 -3.89
C LEU A 485 -12.83 -0.90 -2.80
N SER A 486 -14.06 -0.39 -2.95
CA SER A 486 -15.15 -0.65 -1.98
C SER A 486 -15.57 -2.12 -1.94
N ARG A 487 -15.33 -2.86 -3.03
CA ARG A 487 -15.59 -4.31 -3.08
C ARG A 487 -14.46 -5.06 -2.40
N GLU A 488 -13.20 -4.74 -2.70
CA GLU A 488 -12.02 -5.36 -2.08
C GLU A 488 -12.07 -5.29 -0.56
N GLU A 489 -12.45 -4.12 -0.01
CA GLU A 489 -12.61 -3.92 1.43
C GLU A 489 -13.65 -4.84 2.08
N SER A 490 -14.58 -5.39 1.30
CA SER A 490 -15.65 -6.26 1.79
C SER A 490 -15.39 -7.76 1.58
N TRP A 491 -14.35 -8.14 0.83
CA TRP A 491 -14.13 -9.55 0.50
C TRP A 491 -13.38 -10.26 1.64
N PRO A 492 -13.74 -11.52 1.92
CA PRO A 492 -12.92 -12.41 2.74
C PRO A 492 -11.52 -12.51 2.13
N THR A 493 -10.51 -12.05 2.85
CA THR A 493 -9.13 -11.94 2.37
C THR A 493 -8.19 -12.58 3.38
N TYR A 494 -7.31 -13.45 2.89
CA TYR A 494 -6.22 -14.04 3.63
C TYR A 494 -4.89 -13.62 3.00
N ARG A 495 -4.05 -12.88 3.72
CA ARG A 495 -2.81 -12.31 3.16
C ARG A 495 -1.61 -12.60 4.05
N ILE A 496 -0.47 -12.81 3.41
CA ILE A 496 0.81 -13.04 4.04
C ILE A 496 1.73 -11.87 3.73
N HIS A 497 2.28 -11.26 4.78
CA HIS A 497 3.27 -10.19 4.70
C HIS A 497 4.60 -10.71 5.23
N VAL A 498 5.67 -10.59 4.45
CA VAL A 498 6.99 -11.09 4.83
C VAL A 498 7.97 -9.93 4.97
N TYR A 499 8.54 -9.78 6.16
CA TYR A 499 9.51 -8.75 6.49
C TYR A 499 10.86 -9.38 6.81
N ARG A 500 11.94 -8.66 6.54
CA ARG A 500 13.30 -9.02 6.96
C ARG A 500 13.83 -8.01 7.95
N GLU A 501 14.73 -8.46 8.81
CA GLU A 501 15.57 -7.54 9.57
C GLU A 501 16.52 -6.78 8.65
N THR A 502 16.67 -5.46 8.87
CA THR A 502 17.65 -4.64 8.12
C THR A 502 19.04 -4.67 8.75
N GLY A 503 19.14 -5.12 10.01
CA GLY A 503 20.33 -5.01 10.85
C GLY A 503 20.44 -3.68 11.59
N GLU A 504 19.52 -2.76 11.37
CA GLU A 504 19.32 -1.59 12.21
C GLU A 504 18.43 -1.96 13.39
N PHE A 505 18.65 -1.29 14.51
CA PHE A 505 17.92 -1.54 15.75
C PHE A 505 17.43 -0.23 16.34
N PHE A 506 16.25 -0.26 16.95
CA PHE A 506 15.69 0.84 17.70
C PHE A 506 15.84 0.61 19.19
N ASP A 507 16.42 1.60 19.89
CA ASP A 507 16.47 1.64 21.34
C ASP A 507 15.17 2.21 21.89
N MET A 508 14.45 1.40 22.66
CA MET A 508 13.16 1.74 23.23
C MET A 508 13.21 1.94 24.75
N GLY A 509 14.43 1.97 25.33
CA GLY A 509 14.65 2.05 26.77
C GLY A 509 14.39 0.75 27.53
N ASP A 510 13.56 -0.16 27.00
CA ASP A 510 13.36 -1.54 27.50
C ASP A 510 14.16 -2.59 26.72
N GLY A 511 14.76 -2.23 25.58
CA GLY A 511 15.61 -3.08 24.78
C GLY A 511 15.86 -2.51 23.38
N GLN A 512 16.64 -3.25 22.60
CA GLN A 512 16.81 -3.01 21.18
C GLN A 512 15.92 -3.98 20.40
N LEU A 513 15.07 -3.45 19.51
CA LEU A 513 14.25 -4.23 18.58
C LEU A 513 14.68 -3.95 17.14
N PRO A 514 14.68 -4.95 16.25
CA PRO A 514 15.14 -4.77 14.88
C PRO A 514 14.18 -3.89 14.06
N ASN A 515 14.74 -3.13 13.12
CA ASN A 515 14.00 -2.52 12.03
C ASN A 515 13.66 -3.60 11.00
N LEU A 516 12.39 -3.72 10.66
CA LEU A 516 11.83 -4.68 9.75
C LEU A 516 11.45 -3.98 8.44
N LYS A 517 11.90 -4.53 7.33
CA LYS A 517 11.58 -4.03 5.99
C LYS A 517 10.78 -5.05 5.23
N LEU A 518 9.70 -4.61 4.60
CA LEU A 518 8.87 -5.47 3.77
C LEU A 518 9.70 -6.04 2.62
N VAL A 519 9.61 -7.35 2.48
CA VAL A 519 10.26 -8.10 1.41
C VAL A 519 9.28 -8.40 0.28
N GLY A 520 8.03 -8.69 0.65
CA GLY A 520 6.92 -8.86 -0.27
C GLY A 520 5.68 -9.39 0.45
N SER A 521 4.59 -9.48 -0.29
CA SER A 521 3.31 -9.97 0.20
C SER A 521 2.60 -10.79 -0.88
N TYR A 522 1.80 -11.77 -0.46
CA TYR A 522 0.91 -12.55 -1.31
C TYR A 522 -0.39 -12.89 -0.59
N GLY A 523 -1.44 -13.29 -1.30
CA GLY A 523 -2.68 -13.67 -0.61
C GLY A 523 -3.83 -14.13 -1.50
N TYR A 524 -4.97 -14.36 -0.87
CA TYR A 524 -6.16 -14.93 -1.49
C TYR A 524 -7.39 -14.08 -1.13
N TYR A 525 -8.19 -13.77 -2.13
CA TYR A 525 -9.58 -13.39 -1.99
C TYR A 525 -10.44 -14.66 -2.08
N LEU A 526 -11.29 -14.87 -1.08
CA LEU A 526 -11.96 -16.14 -0.88
C LEU A 526 -13.43 -16.02 -1.27
N GLN A 527 -13.91 -17.04 -1.98
CA GLN A 527 -15.32 -17.21 -2.32
C GLN A 527 -15.81 -18.55 -1.76
N HIS A 528 -17.07 -18.60 -1.36
CA HIS A 528 -17.68 -19.84 -0.86
C HIS A 528 -19.13 -19.96 -1.35
N GLU A 529 -19.51 -21.14 -1.80
CA GLU A 529 -20.89 -21.47 -2.13
C GLU A 529 -21.59 -22.13 -0.94
N GLY A 530 -22.73 -21.57 -0.55
CA GLY A 530 -23.61 -22.15 0.46
C GLY A 530 -23.57 -21.43 1.80
N SER A 531 -24.01 -22.13 2.85
CA SER A 531 -23.99 -21.58 4.21
C SER A 531 -22.54 -21.49 4.69
N LEU A 532 -22.21 -20.37 5.33
CA LEU A 532 -20.91 -20.12 5.94
C LEU A 532 -21.14 -19.79 7.42
N VAL A 533 -20.53 -20.58 8.30
CA VAL A 533 -20.52 -20.39 9.75
C VAL A 533 -19.25 -19.67 10.18
N GLY A 534 -18.15 -19.87 9.46
CA GLY A 534 -16.91 -19.13 9.64
C GLY A 534 -15.76 -19.76 8.86
N TRP A 535 -14.57 -19.29 9.17
CA TRP A 535 -13.33 -19.71 8.52
C TRP A 535 -12.37 -20.33 9.52
N GLN A 536 -11.57 -21.28 9.04
CA GLN A 536 -10.38 -21.77 9.70
C GLN A 536 -9.20 -21.61 8.76
N THR A 537 -8.09 -21.15 9.31
CA THR A 537 -6.86 -20.86 8.58
C THR A 537 -5.69 -21.54 9.27
N GLN A 538 -4.70 -21.93 8.48
CA GLN A 538 -3.46 -22.53 8.98
C GLN A 538 -2.31 -22.15 8.06
N PHE A 539 -1.18 -21.80 8.67
CA PHE A 539 0.08 -21.51 8.00
C PHE A 539 1.15 -22.47 8.52
N GLU A 540 1.84 -23.15 7.62
CA GLU A 540 2.87 -24.14 7.95
C GLU A 540 4.19 -23.85 7.21
N GLY A 541 5.29 -24.38 7.75
CA GLY A 541 6.64 -24.19 7.19
C GLY A 541 7.47 -23.11 7.89
N ALA A 542 6.95 -22.50 8.96
CA ALA A 542 7.66 -21.53 9.80
C ALA A 542 7.39 -21.77 11.30
N GLU A 543 8.23 -21.22 12.17
CA GLU A 543 8.04 -21.26 13.62
C GLU A 543 6.93 -20.28 14.02
N GLN A 544 5.83 -20.78 14.57
CA GLN A 544 4.78 -19.92 15.10
C GLN A 544 5.23 -19.27 16.41
N ILE A 545 5.34 -17.94 16.42
CA ILE A 545 5.72 -17.15 17.60
C ILE A 545 4.49 -16.76 18.40
N SER A 546 3.43 -16.34 17.70
CA SER A 546 2.12 -16.02 18.27
C SER A 546 1.02 -16.32 17.24
N PRO A 547 -0.28 -16.19 17.58
CA PRO A 547 -1.33 -16.19 16.56
C PRO A 547 -0.97 -15.16 15.47
N HIS A 548 -1.09 -15.60 14.21
CA HIS A 548 -0.80 -14.80 13.01
C HIS A 548 0.64 -14.29 12.84
N LEU A 549 1.59 -14.65 13.71
CA LEU A 549 3.00 -14.29 13.56
C LEU A 549 3.89 -15.52 13.58
N TYR A 550 4.72 -15.60 12.55
CA TYR A 550 5.66 -16.68 12.35
C TYR A 550 7.06 -16.13 12.07
N ARG A 551 8.07 -16.94 12.36
CA ARG A 551 9.47 -16.66 12.03
C ARG A 551 10.02 -17.77 11.14
N LEU A 552 10.74 -17.38 10.10
CA LEU A 552 11.42 -18.27 9.18
C LEU A 552 12.87 -17.81 9.01
N SER A 553 13.83 -18.64 9.42
CA SER A 553 15.26 -18.37 9.23
C SER A 553 15.76 -19.05 7.96
N LEU A 554 16.34 -18.28 7.03
CA LEU A 554 16.83 -18.78 5.74
C LEU A 554 18.24 -18.30 5.47
N GLY A 555 19.11 -19.21 5.03
CA GLY A 555 20.45 -18.85 4.54
C GLY A 555 20.41 -17.84 3.40
N LYS A 556 21.54 -17.17 3.12
CA LYS A 556 21.66 -16.28 1.96
C LYS A 556 21.23 -16.98 0.67
N ASP A 557 20.45 -16.28 -0.15
CA ASP A 557 19.94 -16.76 -1.44
C ASP A 557 19.24 -18.14 -1.36
N ALA A 558 18.59 -18.43 -0.24
CA ALA A 558 17.79 -19.64 -0.05
C ALA A 558 16.31 -19.40 -0.38
N VAL A 559 15.58 -20.49 -0.62
CA VAL A 559 14.14 -20.52 -0.84
C VAL A 559 13.55 -21.60 0.08
N ALA A 560 12.43 -21.32 0.71
CA ALA A 560 11.63 -22.29 1.45
C ALA A 560 10.19 -22.29 0.95
N GLN A 561 9.57 -23.47 1.06
CA GLN A 561 8.14 -23.65 0.80
C GLN A 561 7.37 -23.54 2.11
N VAL A 562 6.25 -22.83 2.05
CA VAL A 562 5.27 -22.70 3.14
C VAL A 562 3.90 -23.10 2.61
N SER A 563 3.06 -23.69 3.46
CA SER A 563 1.70 -24.12 3.08
C SER A 563 0.66 -23.25 3.76
N ASN A 564 -0.37 -22.88 3.00
CA ASN A 564 -1.53 -22.11 3.45
C ASN A 564 -2.76 -23.00 3.29
N THR A 565 -3.49 -23.23 4.39
CA THR A 565 -4.76 -23.95 4.38
C THR A 565 -5.88 -23.03 4.85
N ILE A 566 -6.99 -22.99 4.11
CA ILE A 566 -8.17 -22.17 4.40
C ILE A 566 -9.41 -23.04 4.22
N VAL A 567 -10.26 -23.11 5.24
CA VAL A 567 -11.45 -23.96 5.27
C VAL A 567 -12.66 -23.12 5.61
N ALA A 568 -13.68 -23.13 4.75
CA ALA A 568 -15.01 -22.62 5.06
C ALA A 568 -15.81 -23.69 5.81
N GLU A 569 -16.39 -23.32 6.96
CA GLU A 569 -17.22 -24.19 7.80
C GLU A 569 -18.73 -23.98 7.68
#